data_AF-A0AAD8QUC5-F1
#
_entry.id   AF-A0AAD8QUC5-F1
#
_cell.length_a   1.000
_cell.length_b   1.000
_cell.length_c   1.000
_cell.angle_alpha   90.00
_cell.angle_beta   90.00
_cell.angle_gamma   90.00
#
_symmetry.space_group_name_H-M   'P 1'
#
loop_
_entity.id
_entity.type
_entity.pdbx_description
1 polymer ?
#
loop_
_entity_poly.entity_id
_entity_poly.type
_entity_poly.pdbx_seq_one_letter_code
_entity_poly.pdbx_strand_id
1 'polypeptide(L)'
;MKAEILEEVKKEIEKMLNAGFIRPSRYAEWISSIVPVEKKDGRWRVAIDFRDLNRATPKDEYPMPVAETLINAAAGHKPAKAVKGQALADLIAERINTDIAALSVRAWAMFFDGSVCDNGCGIGILLVSPRGPTYSFSIRLPTPCTNNVAEYEAICKGMELLLEAGAEAVELFGDSKLVISQLTEEYKCESESLFPLWMQCRELMAQFKYINFNWIPRSQNAEANDLAQMASGYKDVADGADIRFVHGAG
;
A
#
# COMPACT_ATOMS: atom_id res chain seq x y z
N MET A 1 12.39 -32.60 -10.37
CA MET A 1 11.20 -32.40 -11.23
C MET A 1 11.56 -32.94 -12.61
N LYS A 2 10.71 -33.75 -13.27
CA LYS A 2 10.99 -34.25 -14.63
C LYS A 2 11.00 -33.08 -15.63
N ALA A 3 11.87 -33.10 -16.63
CA ALA A 3 12.05 -31.99 -17.59
C ALA A 3 10.74 -31.61 -18.31
N GLU A 4 9.89 -32.60 -18.60
CA GLU A 4 8.58 -32.42 -19.23
C GLU A 4 7.60 -31.61 -18.36
N ILE A 5 7.67 -31.74 -17.03
CA ILE A 5 6.79 -31.02 -16.09
C ILE A 5 7.16 -29.53 -16.05
N LEU A 6 8.46 -29.22 -16.16
CA LEU A 6 8.94 -27.85 -16.08
C LEU A 6 8.48 -27.02 -17.28
N GLU A 7 8.44 -27.61 -18.47
CA GLU A 7 7.98 -26.91 -19.68
C GLU A 7 6.48 -26.63 -19.65
N GLU A 8 5.67 -27.55 -19.11
CA GLU A 8 4.23 -27.33 -18.98
C GLU A 8 3.92 -26.26 -17.92
N VAL A 9 4.67 -26.24 -16.82
CA VAL A 9 4.58 -25.19 -15.80
C VAL A 9 4.95 -23.81 -16.37
N LYS A 10 6.01 -23.72 -17.19
CA LYS A 10 6.40 -22.46 -17.84
C LYS A 10 5.31 -21.93 -18.79
N LYS A 11 4.72 -22.79 -19.62
CA LYS A 11 3.63 -22.40 -20.52
C LYS A 11 2.43 -21.85 -19.76
N GLU A 12 2.06 -22.48 -18.65
CA GLU A 12 0.93 -22.01 -17.85
C GLU A 12 1.26 -20.68 -17.14
N ILE A 13 2.50 -20.49 -16.67
CA ILE A 13 2.97 -19.20 -16.13
C ILE A 13 2.92 -18.10 -17.20
N GLU A 14 3.40 -18.36 -18.42
CA GLU A 14 3.34 -17.39 -19.53
C GLU A 14 1.90 -17.04 -19.92
N LYS A 15 1.02 -18.04 -19.96
CA LYS A 15 -0.41 -17.82 -20.21
C LYS A 15 -1.03 -16.96 -19.11
N MET A 16 -0.68 -17.20 -17.85
CA MET A 16 -1.15 -16.39 -16.72
C MET A 16 -0.56 -14.97 -16.74
N LEU A 17 0.69 -14.79 -17.19
CA LEU A 17 1.31 -13.47 -17.40
C LEU A 17 0.59 -12.69 -18.51
N ASN A 18 0.35 -13.33 -19.66
CA ASN A 18 -0.31 -12.72 -20.81
C ASN A 18 -1.78 -12.39 -20.55
N ALA A 19 -2.46 -13.20 -19.75
CA ALA A 19 -3.83 -12.94 -19.30
C ALA A 19 -3.90 -11.90 -18.17
N GLY A 20 -2.76 -11.45 -17.62
CA GLY A 20 -2.70 -10.49 -16.52
C GLY A 20 -3.07 -11.07 -15.15
N PHE A 21 -3.20 -12.39 -15.04
CA PHE A 21 -3.48 -13.09 -13.76
C PHE A 21 -2.31 -13.02 -12.79
N ILE A 22 -1.08 -12.98 -13.30
CA ILE A 22 0.15 -12.85 -12.49
C ILE A 22 1.06 -11.75 -13.09
N ARG A 23 1.96 -11.20 -12.28
CA ARG A 23 2.97 -10.21 -12.70
C ARG A 23 4.33 -10.49 -12.06
N PRO A 24 5.45 -10.10 -12.69
CA PRO A 24 6.76 -10.21 -12.06
C PRO A 24 6.84 -9.30 -10.82
N SER A 25 7.20 -9.87 -9.67
CA SER A 25 7.53 -9.09 -8.46
C SER A 25 9.02 -8.80 -8.44
N ARG A 26 9.42 -7.54 -8.26
CA ARG A 26 10.84 -7.12 -8.28
C ARG A 26 11.51 -7.16 -6.90
N TYR A 27 10.75 -7.23 -5.82
CA TYR A 27 11.23 -7.04 -4.45
C TYR A 27 10.54 -7.96 -3.43
N ALA A 28 10.27 -9.21 -3.81
CA ALA A 28 9.68 -10.16 -2.87
C ALA A 28 10.76 -10.63 -1.87
N GLU A 29 10.75 -10.08 -0.64
CA GLU A 29 11.51 -10.65 0.48
C GLU A 29 11.03 -12.08 0.84
N TRP A 30 9.81 -12.42 0.42
CA TRP A 30 9.18 -13.71 0.68
C TRP A 30 8.55 -14.29 -0.59
N ILE A 31 8.93 -15.53 -0.94
CA ILE A 31 8.46 -16.24 -2.13
C ILE A 31 7.91 -17.59 -1.69
N SER A 32 6.61 -17.83 -1.92
CA SER A 32 6.00 -19.14 -1.72
C SER A 32 6.33 -20.07 -2.88
N SER A 33 6.62 -21.34 -2.59
CA SER A 33 6.99 -22.33 -3.61
C SER A 33 5.81 -22.62 -4.54
N ILE A 34 6.09 -22.72 -5.84
CA ILE A 34 5.13 -23.18 -6.84
C ILE A 34 5.07 -24.71 -6.81
N VAL A 35 3.87 -25.25 -6.66
CA VAL A 35 3.58 -26.69 -6.64
C VAL A 35 2.71 -27.04 -7.85
N PRO A 36 3.24 -27.82 -8.81
CA PRO A 36 2.41 -28.37 -9.88
C PRO A 36 1.49 -29.46 -9.29
N VAL A 37 0.20 -29.33 -9.54
CA VAL A 37 -0.81 -30.30 -9.11
C VAL A 37 -1.53 -30.84 -10.33
N GLU A 38 -1.55 -32.16 -10.46
CA GLU A 38 -2.33 -32.85 -11.48
C GLU A 38 -3.79 -32.96 -11.01
N LYS A 39 -4.72 -32.53 -11.85
CA LYS A 39 -6.15 -32.72 -11.62
C LYS A 39 -6.56 -34.13 -12.03
N LYS A 40 -7.73 -34.58 -11.55
CA LYS A 40 -8.34 -35.87 -11.91
C LYS A 40 -8.63 -36.01 -13.42
N ASP A 41 -8.70 -34.90 -14.15
CA ASP A 41 -8.91 -34.83 -15.59
C ASP A 41 -7.59 -34.84 -16.40
N GLY A 42 -6.44 -35.03 -15.75
CA GLY A 42 -5.11 -35.04 -16.37
C GLY A 42 -4.56 -33.64 -16.69
N ARG A 43 -5.29 -32.56 -16.37
CA ARG A 43 -4.79 -31.18 -16.55
C ARG A 43 -3.89 -30.77 -15.38
N TRP A 44 -2.81 -30.07 -15.69
CA TRP A 44 -1.94 -29.47 -14.68
C TRP A 44 -2.51 -28.13 -14.22
N ARG A 45 -2.41 -27.87 -12.91
CA ARG A 45 -2.58 -26.53 -12.34
C ARG A 45 -1.33 -26.14 -11.56
N VAL A 46 -0.97 -24.87 -11.67
CA VAL A 46 0.10 -24.26 -10.88
C VAL A 46 -0.53 -23.75 -9.58
N ALA A 47 -0.17 -24.34 -8.44
CA ALA A 47 -0.64 -23.92 -7.13
C ALA A 47 0.50 -23.29 -6.33
N ILE A 48 0.17 -22.42 -5.37
CA ILE A 48 1.14 -21.83 -4.45
C ILE A 48 1.08 -22.59 -3.12
N ASP A 49 2.24 -22.94 -2.56
CA ASP A 49 2.31 -23.56 -1.24
C ASP A 49 2.17 -22.52 -0.13
N PHE A 50 0.96 -22.42 0.42
CA PHE A 50 0.65 -21.50 1.50
C PHE A 50 0.97 -22.06 2.90
N ARG A 51 1.57 -23.25 3.05
CA ARG A 51 1.77 -23.86 4.37
C ARG A 51 2.63 -23.00 5.30
N ASP A 52 3.70 -22.43 4.78
CA ASP A 52 4.56 -21.55 5.56
C ASP A 52 3.85 -20.23 5.88
N LEU A 53 3.07 -19.67 4.94
CA LEU A 53 2.27 -18.46 5.14
C LEU A 53 1.22 -18.66 6.23
N ASN A 54 0.51 -19.79 6.17
CA ASN A 54 -0.53 -20.17 7.13
C ASN A 54 0.04 -20.45 8.53
N ARG A 55 1.34 -20.81 8.64
CA ARG A 55 2.04 -20.97 9.92
C ARG A 55 2.52 -19.63 10.49
N ALA A 56 2.91 -18.70 9.61
CA ALA A 56 3.39 -17.36 10.00
C ALA A 56 2.25 -16.39 10.35
N THR A 57 1.04 -16.64 9.85
CA THR A 57 -0.13 -15.80 10.12
C THR A 57 -0.77 -16.19 11.47
N PRO A 58 -0.92 -15.28 12.44
CA PRO A 58 -1.68 -15.54 13.66
C PRO A 58 -3.12 -15.91 13.28
N LYS A 59 -3.66 -17.00 13.85
CA LYS A 59 -5.07 -17.34 13.65
C LYS A 59 -5.90 -16.31 14.40
N ASP A 60 -6.81 -15.64 13.69
CA ASP A 60 -7.80 -14.77 14.30
C ASP A 60 -8.65 -15.59 15.29
N GLU A 61 -8.63 -15.22 16.57
CA GLU A 61 -9.37 -15.88 17.65
C GLU A 61 -10.86 -15.48 17.65
N TYR A 62 -11.27 -14.54 16.80
CA TYR A 62 -12.68 -14.24 16.62
C TYR A 62 -13.32 -15.28 15.69
N PRO A 63 -14.22 -16.15 16.17
CA PRO A 63 -15.00 -16.97 15.27
C PRO A 63 -15.80 -16.02 14.38
N MET A 64 -15.60 -16.12 13.06
CA MET A 64 -16.46 -15.44 12.10
C MET A 64 -17.92 -15.66 12.54
N PRO A 65 -18.69 -14.61 12.83
CA PRO A 65 -20.08 -14.79 13.19
C PRO A 65 -20.74 -15.52 12.02
N VAL A 66 -21.37 -16.65 12.32
CA VAL A 66 -22.06 -17.46 11.30
C VAL A 66 -22.99 -16.50 10.56
N ALA A 67 -22.83 -16.38 9.23
CA ALA A 67 -23.56 -15.41 8.43
C ALA A 67 -25.09 -15.48 8.65
N GLU A 68 -25.61 -16.65 9.04
CA GLU A 68 -26.99 -16.87 9.48
C GLU A 68 -27.41 -16.00 10.67
N THR A 69 -26.53 -15.75 11.65
CA THR A 69 -26.85 -14.96 12.85
C THR A 69 -27.11 -13.50 12.51
N LEU A 70 -26.34 -12.94 11.56
CA LEU A 70 -26.49 -11.56 11.10
C LEU A 70 -27.72 -11.40 10.19
N ILE A 71 -27.99 -12.40 9.33
CA ILE A 71 -29.14 -12.38 8.42
C ILE A 71 -30.46 -12.58 9.19
N ASN A 72 -30.50 -13.47 10.18
CA ASN A 72 -31.70 -13.74 10.97
C ASN A 72 -32.06 -12.58 11.92
N ALA A 73 -31.07 -11.87 12.47
CA ALA A 73 -31.29 -10.68 13.29
C ALA A 73 -31.87 -9.50 12.49
N ALA A 74 -31.51 -9.37 11.21
CA ALA A 74 -32.02 -8.31 10.34
C ALA A 74 -33.42 -8.58 9.77
N ALA A 75 -33.82 -9.85 9.63
CA ALA A 75 -35.02 -10.23 8.88
C ALA A 75 -36.22 -10.68 9.73
N GLY A 76 -36.09 -10.97 11.03
CA GLY A 76 -37.24 -11.26 11.92
C GLY A 76 -38.03 -12.54 11.60
N HIS A 77 -37.47 -13.48 10.82
CA HIS A 77 -38.15 -14.73 10.43
C HIS A 77 -37.53 -15.97 11.12
N LYS A 78 -38.35 -17.02 11.32
CA LYS A 78 -37.92 -18.30 11.94
C LYS A 78 -37.04 -19.12 10.97
N PRO A 79 -36.00 -19.81 11.46
CA PRO A 79 -35.04 -20.51 10.62
C PRO A 79 -35.65 -21.74 9.94
N ALA A 80 -35.47 -21.84 8.62
CA ALA A 80 -35.80 -23.03 7.83
C ALA A 80 -34.63 -24.02 7.79
N LYS A 81 -34.94 -25.32 7.72
CA LYS A 81 -33.95 -26.41 7.83
C LYS A 81 -32.93 -26.39 6.68
N ALA A 82 -31.66 -26.37 7.09
CA ALA A 82 -30.41 -26.60 6.37
C ALA A 82 -30.50 -27.04 4.90
N VAL A 83 -30.11 -26.13 4.01
CA VAL A 83 -29.66 -26.47 2.66
C VAL A 83 -28.21 -26.99 2.77
N LYS A 84 -27.92 -28.16 2.19
CA LYS A 84 -26.55 -28.70 2.16
C LYS A 84 -25.61 -27.67 1.53
N GLY A 85 -24.55 -27.28 2.25
CA GLY A 85 -23.59 -26.24 1.86
C GLY A 85 -22.95 -26.42 0.47
N GLN A 86 -23.04 -27.62 -0.11
CA GLN A 86 -22.65 -27.88 -1.49
C GLN A 86 -23.46 -27.07 -2.50
N ALA A 87 -24.77 -26.93 -2.33
CA ALA A 87 -25.60 -26.16 -3.26
C ALA A 87 -25.31 -24.65 -3.21
N LEU A 88 -24.86 -24.13 -2.06
CA LEU A 88 -24.41 -22.74 -1.93
C LEU A 88 -23.03 -22.55 -2.56
N ALA A 89 -22.12 -23.51 -2.39
CA ALA A 89 -20.82 -23.50 -3.06
C ALA A 89 -20.97 -23.59 -4.59
N ASP A 90 -21.90 -24.41 -5.08
CA ASP A 90 -22.18 -24.56 -6.50
C ASP A 90 -22.87 -23.30 -7.07
N LEU A 91 -23.77 -22.64 -6.31
CA LEU A 91 -24.37 -21.36 -6.70
C LEU A 91 -23.34 -20.21 -6.73
N ILE A 92 -22.39 -20.21 -5.79
CA ILE A 92 -21.26 -19.27 -5.75
C ILE A 92 -20.30 -19.54 -6.92
N ALA A 93 -20.07 -20.81 -7.27
CA ALA A 93 -19.26 -21.19 -8.43
C ALA A 93 -19.94 -20.83 -9.76
N GLU A 94 -21.28 -20.89 -9.85
CA GLU A 94 -22.04 -20.51 -11.05
C GLU A 94 -22.20 -18.99 -11.23
N ARG A 95 -22.07 -18.18 -10.17
CA ARG A 95 -22.31 -16.72 -10.21
C ARG A 95 -21.09 -15.84 -9.96
N ILE A 96 -19.92 -16.41 -9.63
CA ILE A 96 -18.66 -15.66 -9.57
C ILE A 96 -17.92 -15.80 -10.90
N ASN A 97 -17.84 -14.69 -11.62
CA ASN A 97 -16.84 -14.48 -12.65
C ASN A 97 -15.46 -14.60 -11.97
N THR A 98 -14.77 -15.72 -12.21
CA THR A 98 -13.62 -16.18 -11.42
C THR A 98 -12.35 -15.42 -11.80
N ASP A 99 -12.22 -14.17 -11.33
CA ASP A 99 -11.04 -13.29 -11.53
C ASP A 99 -10.45 -12.76 -10.21
N ILE A 100 -10.50 -13.53 -9.10
CA ILE A 100 -9.79 -13.12 -7.86
C ILE A 100 -8.93 -14.28 -7.35
N ALA A 101 -7.68 -14.32 -7.83
CA ALA A 101 -6.64 -15.25 -7.38
C ALA A 101 -5.88 -14.76 -6.13
N ALA A 102 -6.16 -13.56 -5.63
CA ALA A 102 -5.69 -13.06 -4.33
C ALA A 102 -6.42 -11.75 -3.98
N LEU A 103 -6.92 -11.62 -2.76
CA LEU A 103 -7.18 -10.29 -2.17
C LEU A 103 -5.83 -9.71 -1.77
N SER A 104 -5.12 -9.12 -2.73
CA SER A 104 -4.02 -8.21 -2.42
C SER A 104 -4.65 -6.94 -1.86
N VAL A 105 -4.46 -6.68 -0.56
CA VAL A 105 -4.57 -5.31 -0.05
C VAL A 105 -3.46 -4.55 -0.75
N ARG A 106 -3.78 -3.89 -1.87
CA ARG A 106 -2.86 -2.94 -2.47
C ARG A 106 -2.81 -1.78 -1.48
N ALA A 107 -1.65 -1.55 -0.89
CA ALA A 107 -1.42 -0.39 -0.04
C ALA A 107 -1.46 0.88 -0.89
N TRP A 108 -1.77 2.01 -0.25
CA TRP A 108 -1.43 3.30 -0.83
C TRP A 108 0.09 3.40 -0.92
N ALA A 109 0.62 3.98 -2.00
CA ALA A 109 2.01 4.42 -2.03
C ALA A 109 2.05 5.93 -1.85
N MET A 110 2.96 6.41 -1.02
CA MET A 110 3.18 7.83 -0.80
C MET A 110 4.65 8.15 -1.03
N PHE A 111 4.93 9.12 -1.91
CA PHE A 111 6.25 9.70 -2.08
C PHE A 111 6.25 11.08 -1.45
N PHE A 112 7.30 11.40 -0.70
CA PHE A 112 7.44 12.67 -0.01
C PHE A 112 8.82 13.28 -0.28
N ASP A 113 8.89 14.61 -0.26
CA ASP A 113 10.14 15.37 -0.31
C ASP A 113 9.96 16.75 0.34
N GLY A 114 11.02 17.27 0.94
CA GLY A 114 11.09 18.61 1.49
C GLY A 114 12.09 19.50 0.74
N SER A 115 11.72 20.75 0.48
CA SER A 115 12.59 21.73 -0.17
C SER A 115 12.66 23.03 0.63
N VAL A 116 13.88 23.44 0.97
CA VAL A 116 14.16 24.76 1.54
C VAL A 116 15.12 25.50 0.62
N CYS A 117 14.78 26.74 0.28
CA CYS A 117 15.63 27.67 -0.48
C CYS A 117 15.43 29.11 0.01
N ASP A 118 16.17 30.06 -0.57
CA ASP A 118 16.09 31.49 -0.22
C ASP A 118 14.69 32.08 -0.42
N ASN A 119 13.91 31.51 -1.36
CA ASN A 119 12.55 31.96 -1.63
C ASN A 119 11.56 31.44 -0.59
N GLY A 120 11.82 30.31 0.07
CA GLY A 120 10.91 29.73 1.06
C GLY A 120 11.07 28.24 1.27
N CYS A 121 10.08 27.65 1.97
CA CYS A 121 10.03 26.23 2.30
C CYS A 121 8.80 25.61 1.66
N GLY A 122 8.93 24.39 1.12
CA GLY A 122 7.88 23.69 0.43
C GLY A 122 7.98 22.19 0.63
N ILE A 123 6.83 21.52 0.58
CA ILE A 123 6.72 20.07 0.64
C ILE A 123 6.04 19.55 -0.61
N GLY A 124 6.50 18.39 -1.07
CA GLY A 124 5.95 17.68 -2.20
C GLY A 124 5.44 16.32 -1.76
N ILE A 125 4.19 16.00 -2.11
CA ILE A 125 3.55 14.73 -1.77
C ILE A 125 2.89 14.16 -3.03
N LEU A 126 3.22 12.93 -3.36
CA LEU A 126 2.56 12.16 -4.41
C LEU A 126 1.92 10.92 -3.79
N LEU A 127 0.59 10.83 -3.85
CA LEU A 127 -0.17 9.68 -3.37
C LEU A 127 -0.63 8.84 -4.56
N VAL A 128 -0.35 7.54 -4.52
CA VAL A 128 -0.82 6.56 -5.51
C VAL A 128 -1.84 5.66 -4.83
N SER A 129 -3.08 5.74 -5.29
CA SER A 129 -4.16 4.91 -4.79
C SER A 129 -3.93 3.44 -5.12
N PRO A 130 -4.37 2.52 -4.25
CA PRO A 130 -4.47 1.08 -4.54
C PRO A 130 -5.17 0.77 -5.87
N ARG A 131 -6.08 1.65 -6.30
CA ARG A 131 -6.91 1.53 -7.50
C ARG A 131 -6.25 2.12 -8.75
N GLY A 132 -5.10 2.76 -8.63
CA GLY A 132 -4.35 3.35 -9.76
C GLY A 132 -4.27 4.88 -9.81
N PRO A 133 -5.32 5.66 -9.45
CA PRO A 133 -5.24 7.12 -9.52
C PRO A 133 -4.12 7.70 -8.67
N THR A 134 -3.46 8.74 -9.18
CA THR A 134 -2.44 9.52 -8.48
C THR A 134 -2.97 10.89 -8.06
N TYR A 135 -2.47 11.41 -6.94
CA TYR A 135 -2.82 12.71 -6.39
C TYR A 135 -1.54 13.43 -5.98
N SER A 136 -1.28 14.57 -6.61
CA SER A 136 -0.06 15.34 -6.41
C SER A 136 -0.37 16.61 -5.62
N PHE A 137 0.42 16.88 -4.59
CA PHE A 137 0.30 18.04 -3.72
C PHE A 137 1.62 18.78 -3.65
N SER A 138 1.56 20.09 -3.87
CA SER A 138 2.67 21.02 -3.72
C SER A 138 2.22 22.08 -2.71
N ILE A 139 2.83 22.07 -1.52
CA ILE A 139 2.37 22.88 -0.38
C ILE A 139 3.50 23.75 0.13
N ARG A 140 3.27 25.06 0.14
CA ARG A 140 4.16 26.06 0.73
C ARG A 140 4.03 26.00 2.25
N LEU A 141 5.15 25.85 2.96
CA LEU A 141 5.15 25.97 4.42
C LEU A 141 5.13 27.45 4.82
N PRO A 142 4.35 27.83 5.86
CA PRO A 142 4.17 29.22 6.25
C PRO A 142 5.41 29.81 6.95
N THR A 143 6.22 28.96 7.58
CA THR A 143 7.38 29.35 8.38
C THR A 143 8.67 28.82 7.77
N PRO A 144 9.77 29.61 7.80
CA PRO A 144 11.10 29.11 7.48
C PRO A 144 11.46 27.90 8.36
N CYS A 145 12.08 26.89 7.75
CA CYS A 145 12.48 25.68 8.45
C CYS A 145 13.76 25.10 7.85
N THR A 146 14.25 24.00 8.42
CA THR A 146 15.38 23.24 7.86
C THR A 146 14.87 22.18 6.89
N ASN A 147 15.73 21.63 6.02
CA ASN A 147 15.33 20.55 5.12
C ASN A 147 14.72 19.36 5.87
N ASN A 148 15.32 18.92 6.98
CA ASN A 148 14.78 17.81 7.76
C ASN A 148 13.38 18.13 8.33
N VAL A 149 13.15 19.37 8.77
CA VAL A 149 11.81 19.79 9.21
C VAL A 149 10.82 19.70 8.04
N ALA A 150 11.18 20.20 6.85
CA ALA A 150 10.32 20.10 5.67
C ALA A 150 10.00 18.64 5.28
N GLU A 151 10.98 17.73 5.37
CA GLU A 151 10.74 16.29 5.16
C GLU A 151 9.72 15.71 6.15
N TYR A 152 9.87 16.02 7.45
CA TYR A 152 8.92 15.59 8.47
C TYR A 152 7.51 16.16 8.24
N GLU A 153 7.41 17.43 7.89
CA GLU A 153 6.15 18.09 7.53
C GLU A 153 5.49 17.41 6.31
N ALA A 154 6.28 17.02 5.30
CA ALA A 154 5.79 16.27 4.14
C ALA A 154 5.21 14.91 4.55
N ILE A 155 5.90 14.18 5.43
CA ILE A 155 5.46 12.88 5.95
C ILE A 155 4.17 13.02 6.76
N CYS A 156 4.16 13.91 7.75
CA CYS A 156 3.01 14.12 8.62
C CYS A 156 1.79 14.60 7.78
N LYS A 157 1.97 15.56 6.86
CA LYS A 157 0.86 16.02 6.02
C LYS A 157 0.33 14.96 5.06
N GLY A 158 1.21 14.16 4.47
CA GLY A 158 0.78 13.08 3.58
C GLY A 158 0.06 11.95 4.32
N MET A 159 0.47 11.63 5.55
CA MET A 159 -0.27 10.68 6.40
C MET A 159 -1.66 11.20 6.79
N GLU A 160 -1.82 12.48 7.12
CA GLU A 160 -3.13 13.09 7.34
C GLU A 160 -4.05 12.91 6.12
N LEU A 161 -3.56 13.26 4.92
CA LEU A 161 -4.31 13.11 3.67
C LEU A 161 -4.70 11.65 3.39
N LEU A 162 -3.84 10.70 3.73
CA LEU A 162 -4.12 9.27 3.59
C LEU A 162 -5.17 8.77 4.58
N LEU A 163 -5.11 9.22 5.85
CA LEU A 163 -6.13 8.91 6.85
C LEU A 163 -7.49 9.49 6.44
N GLU A 164 -7.53 10.73 5.96
CA GLU A 164 -8.73 11.36 5.40
C GLU A 164 -9.31 10.57 4.21
N ALA A 165 -8.44 9.96 3.39
CA ALA A 165 -8.82 9.10 2.28
C ALA A 165 -9.24 7.68 2.71
N GLY A 166 -9.22 7.35 4.01
CA GLY A 166 -9.57 6.04 4.56
C GLY A 166 -8.52 4.96 4.30
N ALA A 167 -7.24 5.34 4.14
CA ALA A 167 -6.15 4.39 3.97
C ALA A 167 -5.88 3.62 5.26
N GLU A 168 -5.93 2.29 5.20
CA GLU A 168 -5.54 1.42 6.32
C GLU A 168 -4.13 0.83 6.16
N ALA A 169 -3.60 0.81 4.92
CA ALA A 169 -2.29 0.26 4.57
C ALA A 169 -1.54 1.22 3.64
N VAL A 170 -0.29 1.55 3.98
CA VAL A 170 0.55 2.51 3.25
C VAL A 170 2.01 2.07 3.17
N GLU A 171 2.63 2.32 2.01
CA GLU A 171 4.08 2.31 1.79
C GLU A 171 4.56 3.73 1.54
N LEU A 172 5.44 4.24 2.40
CA LEU A 172 6.06 5.57 2.27
C LEU A 172 7.43 5.44 1.62
N PHE A 173 7.73 6.36 0.72
CA PHE A 173 8.96 6.41 -0.07
C PHE A 173 9.55 7.83 0.01
N GLY A 174 10.85 7.91 0.29
CA GLY A 174 11.60 9.16 0.27
C GLY A 174 13.10 8.90 0.18
N ASP A 175 13.88 9.93 -0.12
CA ASP A 175 15.33 9.83 -0.27
C ASP A 175 16.12 10.30 0.97
N SER A 176 15.43 10.88 1.96
CA SER A 176 16.00 11.30 3.24
C SER A 176 16.26 10.13 4.18
N LYS A 177 17.47 9.56 4.08
CA LYS A 177 17.91 8.43 4.92
C LYS A 177 17.82 8.74 6.42
N LEU A 178 18.14 9.96 6.84
CA LEU A 178 18.10 10.35 8.26
C LEU A 178 16.66 10.26 8.81
N VAL A 179 15.70 10.88 8.13
CA VAL A 179 14.30 10.95 8.58
C VAL A 179 13.69 9.56 8.59
N ILE A 180 13.95 8.76 7.55
CA ILE A 180 13.49 7.37 7.49
C ILE A 180 14.08 6.56 8.64
N SER A 181 15.40 6.57 8.84
CA SER A 181 16.05 5.84 9.94
C SER A 181 15.58 6.30 11.33
N GLN A 182 15.18 7.56 11.50
CA GLN A 182 14.61 8.05 12.76
C GLN A 182 13.17 7.56 13.01
N LEU A 183 12.34 7.48 11.97
CA LEU A 183 10.95 7.00 12.08
C LEU A 183 10.86 5.47 12.20
N THR A 184 11.83 4.74 11.63
CA THR A 184 11.99 3.29 11.76
C THR A 184 12.78 2.88 13.02
N GLU A 185 13.12 3.84 13.90
CA GLU A 185 13.85 3.62 15.16
C GLU A 185 15.28 3.05 15.02
N GLU A 186 15.84 3.07 13.82
CA GLU A 186 17.27 2.77 13.62
C GLU A 186 18.15 3.83 14.28
N TYR A 187 17.73 5.11 14.20
CA TYR A 187 18.38 6.26 14.83
C TYR A 187 17.45 6.97 15.80
N LYS A 188 18.02 7.56 16.85
CA LYS A 188 17.28 8.39 17.80
C LYS A 188 17.06 9.79 17.24
N CYS A 189 15.89 10.36 17.51
CA CYS A 189 15.63 11.78 17.30
C CYS A 189 15.99 12.55 18.58
N GLU A 190 17.19 13.13 18.62
CA GLU A 190 17.70 13.92 19.76
C GLU A 190 17.51 15.44 19.57
N SER A 191 17.07 15.87 18.39
CA SER A 191 16.86 17.28 18.08
C SER A 191 15.57 17.80 18.72
N GLU A 192 15.68 18.83 19.56
CA GLU A 192 14.53 19.51 20.18
C GLU A 192 13.54 20.05 19.14
N SER A 193 14.03 20.54 18.00
CA SER A 193 13.17 21.06 16.93
C SER A 193 12.46 19.97 16.13
N LEU A 194 13.04 18.76 16.04
CA LEU A 194 12.42 17.65 15.30
C LEU A 194 11.54 16.78 16.20
N PHE A 195 11.77 16.77 17.51
CA PHE A 195 11.05 15.91 18.44
C PHE A 195 9.52 16.04 18.38
N PRO A 196 8.93 17.26 18.30
CA PRO A 196 7.48 17.40 18.16
C PRO A 196 6.93 16.76 16.88
N LEU A 197 7.61 16.95 15.75
CA LEU A 197 7.22 16.37 14.46
C LEU A 197 7.42 14.86 14.42
N TRP A 198 8.52 14.38 15.02
CA TRP A 198 8.74 12.94 15.19
C TRP A 198 7.60 12.32 15.98
N MET A 199 7.20 12.92 17.11
CA MET A 199 6.10 12.44 17.94
C MET A 199 4.76 12.45 17.16
N GLN A 200 4.44 13.54 16.47
CA GLN A 200 3.23 13.63 15.63
C GLN A 200 3.21 12.55 14.55
N CYS A 201 4.31 12.36 13.83
CA CYS A 201 4.40 11.36 12.78
C CYS A 201 4.27 9.94 13.39
N ARG A 202 4.77 9.68 14.60
CA ARG A 202 4.56 8.41 15.31
C ARG A 202 3.10 8.19 15.73
N GLU A 203 2.42 9.22 16.18
CA GLU A 203 0.98 9.17 16.51
C GLU A 203 0.13 8.88 15.27
N LEU A 204 0.47 9.50 14.12
CA LEU A 204 -0.17 9.22 12.83
C LEU A 204 0.12 7.80 12.35
N MET A 205 1.36 7.33 12.45
CA MET A 205 1.76 5.96 12.08
C MET A 205 0.93 4.91 12.83
N ALA A 206 0.65 5.13 14.12
CA ALA A 206 -0.12 4.21 14.95
C ALA A 206 -1.59 4.03 14.52
N GLN A 207 -2.11 4.91 13.65
CA GLN A 207 -3.48 4.84 13.15
C GLN A 207 -3.62 3.93 11.92
N PHE A 208 -2.52 3.59 11.24
CA PHE A 208 -2.53 2.66 10.11
C PHE A 208 -2.42 1.22 10.61
N LYS A 209 -3.16 0.29 9.97
CA LYS A 209 -3.01 -1.15 10.23
C LYS A 209 -1.66 -1.66 9.71
N TYR A 210 -1.20 -1.10 8.60
CA TYR A 210 0.08 -1.43 7.98
C TYR A 210 0.75 -0.15 7.47
N ILE A 211 1.99 0.09 7.89
CA ILE A 211 2.79 1.21 7.44
C ILE A 211 4.25 0.79 7.33
N ASN A 212 4.85 1.00 6.16
CA ASN A 212 6.26 0.71 5.90
C ASN A 212 6.94 1.94 5.31
N PHE A 213 8.18 2.18 5.72
CA PHE A 213 9.04 3.23 5.17
C PHE A 213 10.13 2.61 4.30
N ASN A 214 10.35 3.19 3.12
CA ASN A 214 11.29 2.68 2.14
C ASN A 214 12.19 3.82 1.67
N TRP A 215 13.48 3.69 1.91
CA TRP A 215 14.44 4.60 1.30
C TRP A 215 14.58 4.31 -0.19
N ILE A 216 14.52 5.36 -1.00
CA ILE A 216 14.76 5.29 -2.44
C ILE A 216 15.85 6.28 -2.86
N PRO A 217 16.62 6.01 -3.93
CA PRO A 217 17.55 6.99 -4.48
C PRO A 217 16.81 8.24 -4.97
N ARG A 218 17.43 9.42 -4.84
CA ARG A 218 16.88 10.70 -5.31
C ARG A 218 16.39 10.69 -6.76
N SER A 219 17.06 9.93 -7.64
CA SER A 219 16.65 9.78 -9.04
C SER A 219 15.28 9.11 -9.22
N GLN A 220 14.80 8.38 -8.21
CA GLN A 220 13.48 7.74 -8.17
C GLN A 220 12.44 8.59 -7.42
N ASN A 221 12.86 9.64 -6.69
CA ASN A 221 11.97 10.56 -5.96
C ASN A 221 11.76 11.89 -6.67
N ALA A 222 12.04 11.95 -7.99
CA ALA A 222 12.09 13.19 -8.74
C ALA A 222 10.76 13.98 -8.73
N GLU A 223 9.63 13.30 -8.79
CA GLU A 223 8.31 13.95 -8.83
C GLU A 223 7.95 14.63 -7.51
N ALA A 224 8.15 13.96 -6.37
CA ALA A 224 7.96 14.56 -5.05
C ALA A 224 8.92 15.74 -4.84
N ASN A 225 10.19 15.60 -5.25
CA ASN A 225 11.17 16.69 -5.21
C ASN A 225 10.75 17.88 -6.08
N ASP A 226 10.19 17.64 -7.27
CA ASP A 226 9.72 18.72 -8.14
C ASP A 226 8.51 19.45 -7.54
N LEU A 227 7.57 18.71 -6.94
CA LEU A 227 6.46 19.29 -6.19
C LEU A 227 6.94 20.16 -5.02
N ALA A 228 7.94 19.69 -4.26
CA ALA A 228 8.52 20.44 -3.15
C ALA A 228 9.24 21.71 -3.63
N GLN A 229 10.02 21.62 -4.71
CA GLN A 229 10.75 22.74 -5.30
C GLN A 229 9.84 23.79 -5.94
N MET A 230 8.72 23.38 -6.52
CA MET A 230 7.69 24.33 -6.97
C MET A 230 7.07 25.08 -5.79
N ALA A 231 6.77 24.38 -4.70
CA ALA A 231 6.21 25.00 -3.50
C ALA A 231 7.20 25.97 -2.82
N SER A 232 8.47 25.57 -2.68
CA SER A 232 9.50 26.43 -2.07
C SER A 232 9.84 27.66 -2.92
N GLY A 233 9.44 27.65 -4.21
CA GLY A 233 9.79 28.67 -5.19
C GLY A 233 11.21 28.52 -5.73
N TYR A 234 11.82 27.33 -5.60
CA TYR A 234 13.09 27.01 -6.22
C TYR A 234 12.95 26.78 -7.73
N LYS A 235 11.83 26.19 -8.17
CA LYS A 235 11.44 26.05 -9.58
C LYS A 235 10.21 26.90 -9.87
N ASP A 236 10.19 27.53 -11.04
CA ASP A 236 8.99 28.19 -11.53
C ASP A 236 7.90 27.15 -11.86
N VAL A 237 6.65 27.46 -11.52
CA VAL A 237 5.51 26.62 -11.88
C VAL A 237 5.30 26.75 -13.39
N ALA A 238 5.44 25.65 -14.14
CA ALA A 238 5.09 25.65 -15.55
C ALA A 238 3.57 25.84 -15.71
N ASP A 239 3.16 26.77 -16.58
CA ASP A 239 1.75 27.02 -16.89
C ASP A 239 1.04 25.72 -17.33
N GLY A 240 0.03 25.28 -16.56
CA GLY A 240 -0.87 24.19 -16.94
C GLY A 240 -0.77 22.88 -16.15
N ALA A 241 0.04 22.80 -15.09
CA ALA A 241 0.02 21.63 -14.20
C ALA A 241 -1.22 21.69 -13.27
N ASP A 242 -2.00 20.61 -13.21
CA ASP A 242 -3.16 20.45 -12.31
C ASP A 242 -2.67 20.19 -10.87
N ILE A 243 -2.03 21.20 -10.29
CA ILE A 243 -1.43 21.16 -8.95
C ILE A 243 -2.46 21.67 -7.95
N ARG A 244 -2.87 20.81 -7.01
CA ARG A 244 -3.71 21.24 -5.90
C ARG A 244 -2.85 21.95 -4.86
N PHE A 245 -2.89 23.29 -4.88
CA PHE A 245 -2.35 24.12 -3.81
C PHE A 245 -3.28 24.09 -2.60
N VAL A 246 -3.01 23.19 -1.66
CA VAL A 246 -3.70 23.19 -0.36
C VAL A 246 -3.04 24.27 0.50
N HIS A 247 -3.74 25.39 0.71
CA HIS A 247 -3.27 26.45 1.60
C HIS A 247 -3.52 25.99 3.04
N GLY A 248 -2.47 25.88 3.86
CA GLY A 248 -2.61 25.58 5.28
C GLY A 248 -3.44 26.67 5.95
N ALA A 249 -4.54 26.30 6.62
CA ALA A 249 -5.30 27.21 7.45
C ALA A 249 -4.43 27.61 8.65
N GLY A 250 -4.24 28.92 8.84
CA GLY A 250 -3.64 29.49 10.05
C GLY A 250 -4.61 29.56 11.21
#